data_AF-A0A1C6AHV5-F1
#
_entry.id   AF-A0A1C6AHV5-F1
#
_cell.length_a   1.000
_cell.length_b   1.000
_cell.length_c   1.000
_cell.angle_alpha   90.00
_cell.angle_beta   90.00
_cell.angle_gamma   90.00
#
_symmetry.space_group_name_H-M   'P 1'
#
loop_
_entity.id
_entity.type
_entity.pdbx_description
1 polymer ?
#
loop_
_entity_poly.entity_id
_entity_poly.type
_entity_poly.pdbx_seq_one_letter_code
_entity_poly.pdbx_strand_id
1 'polypeptide(L)'
;MKILFKLIDIFLDILKKTLVRLKNSKFGILFIVNLFKLPDFYTDKSVNIISKFKVTFAILITFVYLLSGIDFIPEVITGIFGFIDDLFVIFWSFGIINEEIEKYKKIKKDIINPNIIEGVTFSIKDEE
;
A
#
# COMPACT_ATOMS: atom_id res chain seq x y z
N MET A 1 -2.10 -34.05 9.87
CA MET A 1 -3.41 -33.37 9.72
C MET A 1 -3.52 -32.08 10.52
N LYS A 2 -3.42 -32.09 11.87
CA LYS A 2 -3.63 -30.87 12.69
C LYS A 2 -2.74 -29.66 12.32
N ILE A 3 -1.49 -29.89 11.93
CA ILE A 3 -0.55 -28.83 11.51
C ILE A 3 -0.99 -28.20 10.17
N LEU A 4 -1.46 -29.03 9.23
CA LEU A 4 -1.95 -28.57 7.92
C LEU A 4 -3.19 -27.67 8.09
N PHE A 5 -4.14 -28.08 8.93
CA PHE A 5 -5.31 -27.26 9.25
C PHE A 5 -4.92 -25.92 9.87
N LYS A 6 -3.94 -25.91 10.78
CA LYS A 6 -3.43 -24.66 11.39
C LYS A 6 -2.79 -23.72 10.37
N LEU A 7 -2.06 -24.25 9.38
CA LEU A 7 -1.49 -23.45 8.28
C LEU A 7 -2.58 -22.86 7.38
N ILE A 8 -3.61 -23.65 7.08
CA ILE A 8 -4.78 -23.20 6.32
C ILE A 8 -5.51 -22.08 7.08
N ASP A 9 -5.71 -22.23 8.39
CA ASP A 9 -6.36 -21.19 9.22
C ASP A 9 -5.56 -19.88 9.21
N ILE A 10 -4.23 -19.95 9.35
CA ILE A 10 -3.35 -18.76 9.27
C ILE A 10 -3.46 -18.10 7.90
N PHE A 11 -3.46 -18.89 6.83
CA PHE A 11 -3.62 -18.38 5.47
C PHE A 11 -4.98 -17.69 5.29
N LEU A 12 -6.07 -18.32 5.74
CA LEU A 12 -7.42 -17.76 5.68
C LEU A 12 -7.54 -16.48 6.49
N ASP A 13 -6.88 -16.38 7.65
CA ASP A 13 -6.83 -15.16 8.45
C ASP A 13 -6.08 -14.03 7.75
N ILE A 14 -4.93 -14.34 7.12
CA ILE A 14 -4.17 -13.36 6.31
C ILE A 14 -5.03 -12.89 5.12
N LEU A 15 -5.69 -13.83 4.43
CA LEU A 15 -6.57 -13.55 3.31
C LEU A 15 -7.73 -12.65 3.74
N LYS A 16 -8.43 -13.02 4.82
CA LYS A 16 -9.51 -12.22 5.41
C LYS A 16 -9.04 -10.83 5.79
N LYS A 17 -7.89 -10.70 6.46
CA LYS A 17 -7.33 -9.41 6.87
C LYS A 17 -7.00 -8.54 5.67
N THR A 18 -6.49 -9.14 4.59
CA THR A 18 -6.18 -8.46 3.33
C THR A 18 -7.47 -7.96 2.66
N LEU A 19 -8.50 -8.81 2.55
CA LEU A 19 -9.82 -8.44 2.01
C LEU A 19 -10.51 -7.35 2.83
N VAL A 20 -10.42 -7.40 4.16
CA VAL A 20 -11.01 -6.37 5.04
C VAL A 20 -10.27 -5.03 4.89
N ARG A 21 -8.95 -5.03 4.76
CA ARG A 21 -8.17 -3.82 4.47
C ARG A 21 -8.59 -3.20 3.13
N LEU A 22 -8.74 -4.04 2.10
CA LEU A 22 -9.18 -3.63 0.76
C LEU A 22 -10.59 -3.02 0.79
N LYS A 23 -11.53 -3.67 1.48
CA LYS A 23 -12.90 -3.17 1.67
C LYS A 23 -12.91 -1.81 2.36
N ASN A 24 -12.15 -1.65 3.45
CA ASN A 24 -12.18 -0.44 4.26
C ASN A 24 -11.54 0.78 3.57
N SER A 25 -10.62 0.58 2.61
CA SER A 25 -9.95 1.69 1.94
C SER A 25 -10.61 2.14 0.62
N LYS A 26 -11.91 1.85 0.44
CA LYS A 26 -12.70 2.19 -0.76
C LYS A 26 -12.08 1.62 -2.05
N PHE A 27 -12.19 0.31 -2.22
CA PHE A 27 -11.73 -0.43 -3.40
C PHE A 27 -12.28 0.16 -4.72
N GLY A 28 -11.43 0.29 -5.75
CA GLY A 28 -11.78 0.87 -7.06
C GLY A 28 -10.79 1.93 -7.56
N ILE A 29 -11.28 2.92 -8.30
CA ILE A 29 -10.49 4.00 -8.94
C ILE A 29 -9.54 4.69 -7.95
N LEU A 30 -9.93 4.82 -6.69
CA LEU A 30 -9.13 5.45 -5.64
C LEU A 30 -7.77 4.75 -5.41
N PHE A 31 -7.69 3.44 -5.59
CA PHE A 31 -6.44 2.68 -5.48
C PHE A 31 -5.47 3.03 -6.61
N ILE A 32 -5.99 3.11 -7.84
CA ILE A 32 -5.20 3.49 -9.02
C ILE A 32 -4.69 4.93 -8.85
N VAL A 33 -5.55 5.83 -8.39
CA VAL A 33 -5.16 7.22 -8.06
C VAL A 33 -4.08 7.28 -6.99
N ASN A 34 -4.12 6.39 -6.00
CA ASN A 34 -3.12 6.34 -4.93
C ASN A 34 -1.75 5.84 -5.41
N LEU A 35 -1.73 4.99 -6.43
CA LEU A 35 -0.49 4.58 -7.08
C LEU A 35 0.22 5.78 -7.73
N PHE A 36 -0.53 6.69 -8.36
CA PHE A 36 0.02 7.92 -8.93
C PHE A 36 0.60 8.89 -7.89
N LYS A 37 0.30 8.71 -6.60
CA LYS A 37 0.85 9.52 -5.50
C LYS A 37 2.13 8.94 -4.90
N LEU A 38 2.60 7.79 -5.40
CA LEU A 38 3.86 7.20 -4.95
C LEU A 38 5.07 8.13 -5.14
N PRO A 39 5.24 8.84 -6.26
CA PRO A 39 6.38 9.75 -6.43
C PRO A 39 6.42 10.82 -5.34
N ASP A 40 5.28 11.46 -5.06
CA ASP A 40 5.15 12.44 -3.97
C ASP A 40 5.49 11.80 -2.62
N PHE A 41 4.96 10.61 -2.33
CA PHE A 41 5.23 9.89 -1.09
C PHE A 41 6.72 9.56 -0.88
N TYR A 42 7.44 9.18 -1.94
CA TYR A 42 8.86 8.86 -1.85
C TYR A 42 9.75 10.09 -1.74
N THR A 43 9.40 11.18 -2.44
CA THR A 43 10.14 12.44 -2.42
C THR A 43 9.94 13.23 -1.13
N ASP A 44 8.78 13.07 -0.47
CA ASP A 44 8.45 13.76 0.76
C ASP A 44 9.31 13.29 1.95
N LYS A 45 10.05 14.22 2.57
CA LYS A 45 10.94 13.96 3.71
C LYS A 45 10.17 13.74 5.02
N SER A 46 8.91 14.18 5.10
CA SER A 46 8.07 14.00 6.30
C SER A 46 7.60 12.55 6.48
N VAL A 47 7.65 11.74 5.42
CA VAL A 47 7.27 10.33 5.46
C VAL A 47 8.38 9.50 6.10
N ASN A 48 8.01 8.74 7.14
CA ASN A 48 8.91 7.84 7.84
C ASN A 48 9.56 6.81 6.89
N ILE A 49 10.86 6.56 7.08
CA ILE A 49 11.63 5.55 6.35
C ILE A 49 10.99 4.15 6.45
N ILE A 50 10.36 3.82 7.59
CA ILE A 50 9.67 2.53 7.79
C ILE A 50 8.48 2.40 6.83
N SER A 51 7.72 3.47 6.63
CA SER A 51 6.60 3.49 5.70
C SER A 51 7.08 3.33 4.26
N LYS A 52 8.16 4.04 3.88
CA LYS A 52 8.80 3.87 2.56
C LYS A 52 9.29 2.45 2.34
N PHE A 53 9.95 1.86 3.35
CA PHE A 53 10.43 0.48 3.30
C PHE A 53 9.29 -0.52 3.09
N LYS A 54 8.16 -0.38 3.80
CA LYS A 54 6.99 -1.27 3.61
C LYS A 54 6.47 -1.25 2.18
N VAL A 55 6.32 -0.06 1.60
CA VAL A 55 5.84 0.13 0.23
C VAL A 55 6.85 -0.47 -0.76
N THR A 56 8.14 -0.16 -0.61
CA THR A 56 9.19 -0.70 -1.49
C THR A 56 9.28 -2.22 -1.38
N PHE A 57 9.19 -2.76 -0.18
CA PHE A 57 9.23 -4.20 0.07
C PHE A 57 8.03 -4.90 -0.56
N ALA A 58 6.82 -4.34 -0.43
CA ALA A 58 5.63 -4.88 -1.07
C ALA A 58 5.74 -4.91 -2.59
N ILE A 59 6.24 -3.83 -3.21
CA ILE A 59 6.48 -3.76 -4.65
C ILE A 59 7.51 -4.81 -5.07
N LEU A 60 8.64 -4.91 -4.34
CA LEU A 60 9.72 -5.83 -4.66
C LEU A 60 9.28 -7.29 -4.57
N ILE A 61 8.53 -7.67 -3.53
CA ILE A 61 7.98 -9.02 -3.38
C ILE A 61 7.05 -9.37 -4.53
N THR A 62 6.16 -8.45 -4.91
CA THR A 62 5.28 -8.67 -6.08
C THR A 62 6.08 -8.83 -7.36
N PHE A 63 7.11 -8.01 -7.56
CA PHE A 63 7.94 -8.07 -8.76
C PHE A 63 8.73 -9.38 -8.83
N VAL A 64 9.36 -9.78 -7.73
CA VAL A 64 10.09 -11.05 -7.62
C VAL A 64 9.14 -12.21 -7.89
N TYR A 65 7.94 -12.18 -7.32
CA TYR A 65 6.95 -13.25 -7.52
C TYR A 65 6.52 -13.36 -8.99
N LEU A 66 6.05 -12.26 -9.60
CA LEU A 66 5.60 -12.25 -11.00
C LEU A 66 6.71 -12.62 -11.99
N LEU A 67 7.97 -12.31 -11.67
CA LEU A 67 9.12 -12.70 -12.50
C LEU A 67 9.63 -14.12 -12.22
N SER A 68 9.34 -14.68 -11.05
CA SER A 68 9.87 -15.98 -10.64
C SER A 68 9.30 -17.12 -11.47
N GLY A 69 8.10 -16.96 -12.05
CA GLY A 69 7.40 -18.04 -12.77
C GLY A 69 7.14 -19.27 -11.90
N ILE A 70 7.11 -19.09 -10.57
CA ILE A 70 6.79 -20.14 -9.59
C ILE A 70 5.41 -19.82 -9.05
N ASP A 71 4.44 -20.69 -9.34
CA ASP A 71 3.10 -20.58 -8.78
C ASP A 71 3.09 -21.06 -7.33
N PHE A 72 2.50 -20.27 -6.42
CA PHE A 72 2.23 -20.72 -5.06
C PHE A 72 1.23 -21.89 -5.07
N ILE A 73 0.30 -21.89 -6.02
CA ILE A 73 -0.64 -22.98 -6.24
C ILE A 73 -0.34 -23.60 -7.60
N PRO A 74 0.22 -24.83 -7.64
CA PRO A 74 0.60 -25.45 -8.90
C PRO A 74 -0.58 -25.48 -9.89
N GLU A 75 -0.37 -24.93 -11.10
CA GLU A 75 -1.37 -24.90 -12.18
C GLU A 75 -1.96 -26.27 -12.50
N VAL A 76 -1.18 -27.33 -12.28
CA VAL A 76 -1.62 -28.73 -12.43
C VAL A 76 -2.86 -29.06 -11.57
N ILE A 77 -3.04 -28.36 -10.45
CA ILE A 77 -4.13 -28.59 -9.49
C ILE A 77 -5.31 -27.63 -9.76
N THR A 78 -5.05 -26.39 -10.15
CA THR A 78 -6.05 -25.32 -10.28
C THR A 78 -6.52 -25.07 -11.71
N GLY A 79 -5.83 -25.59 -12.72
CA GLY A 79 -6.15 -25.40 -14.13
C GLY A 79 -6.29 -23.92 -14.48
N ILE A 80 -7.45 -23.53 -15.04
CA ILE A 80 -7.74 -22.14 -15.42
C ILE A 80 -7.67 -21.14 -14.25
N PHE A 81 -7.72 -21.60 -13.00
CA PHE A 81 -7.64 -20.74 -11.81
C PHE A 81 -6.20 -20.51 -11.32
N GLY A 82 -5.19 -20.91 -12.11
CA GLY A 82 -3.78 -20.64 -11.85
C GLY A 82 -3.51 -19.16 -11.55
N PHE A 83 -4.17 -18.23 -12.24
CA PHE A 83 -3.97 -16.78 -12.05
C PHE A 83 -4.44 -16.21 -10.69
N ILE A 84 -5.15 -17.00 -9.86
CA ILE A 84 -5.74 -16.49 -8.61
C ILE A 84 -4.66 -16.11 -7.60
N ASP A 85 -3.58 -16.88 -7.50
CA ASP A 85 -2.49 -16.60 -6.56
C ASP A 85 -1.67 -15.37 -7.00
N ASP A 86 -1.43 -15.19 -8.29
CA ASP A 86 -0.88 -13.95 -8.88
C ASP A 86 -1.70 -12.72 -8.50
N LEU A 87 -3.03 -12.79 -8.72
CA LEU A 87 -3.94 -11.72 -8.33
C LEU A 87 -3.89 -11.45 -6.84
N PHE A 88 -3.78 -12.49 -6.01
CA PHE A 88 -3.68 -12.35 -4.57
C PHE A 88 -2.43 -11.56 -4.16
N VAL A 89 -1.27 -11.88 -4.74
CA VAL A 89 0.00 -11.17 -4.47
C VAL A 89 -0.08 -9.70 -4.89
N ILE A 90 -0.68 -9.43 -6.05
CA ILE A 90 -0.91 -8.06 -6.55
C ILE A 90 -1.86 -7.31 -5.60
N PHE A 91 -2.98 -7.90 -5.20
CA PHE A 91 -3.94 -7.27 -4.29
C PHE A 91 -3.36 -7.02 -2.91
N TRP A 92 -2.57 -7.95 -2.38
CA TRP A 92 -1.88 -7.79 -1.11
C TRP A 92 -0.93 -6.58 -1.15
N SER A 93 -0.15 -6.45 -2.22
CA SER A 93 0.78 -5.34 -2.43
C SER A 93 0.05 -4.01 -2.56
N PHE A 94 -1.01 -3.95 -3.38
CA PHE A 94 -1.85 -2.77 -3.46
C PHE A 94 -2.49 -2.39 -2.11
N GLY A 95 -2.88 -3.37 -1.30
CA GLY A 95 -3.39 -3.13 0.04
C GLY A 95 -2.38 -2.40 0.93
N ILE A 96 -1.10 -2.80 0.90
CA ILE A 96 -0.03 -2.15 1.67
C ILE A 96 0.23 -0.74 1.14
N ILE A 97 0.38 -0.59 -0.18
CA ILE A 97 0.60 0.71 -0.83
C ILE A 97 -0.50 1.69 -0.42
N ASN A 98 -1.76 1.25 -0.54
CA ASN A 98 -2.91 2.10 -0.26
C ASN A 98 -2.99 2.49 1.22
N GLU A 99 -2.69 1.57 2.13
CA GLU A 99 -2.66 1.84 3.57
C GLU A 99 -1.63 2.93 3.93
N GLU A 100 -0.42 2.85 3.38
CA GLU A 100 0.64 3.82 3.66
C GLU A 100 0.41 5.17 2.96
N ILE A 101 -0.13 5.18 1.74
CA ILE A 101 -0.51 6.42 1.04
C ILE A 101 -1.65 7.15 1.74
N GLU A 102 -2.66 6.43 2.26
CA GLU A 102 -3.75 7.06 3.03
C GLU A 102 -3.24 7.63 4.36
N LYS A 103 -2.29 6.96 5.04
CA LYS A 103 -1.61 7.53 6.21
C LYS A 103 -0.86 8.82 5.84
N TYR A 104 -0.13 8.81 4.73
CA TYR A 104 0.57 9.99 4.24
C TYR A 104 -0.38 11.17 3.97
N LYS A 105 -1.50 10.92 3.29
CA LYS A 105 -2.51 11.96 3.03
C LYS A 105 -3.08 12.55 4.31
N LYS A 106 -3.34 11.73 5.33
CA LYS A 106 -3.85 12.20 6.63
C LYS A 106 -2.82 13.12 7.30
N ILE A 107 -1.57 12.68 7.39
CA ILE A 107 -0.47 13.49 7.95
C ILE A 107 -0.35 14.82 7.21
N LYS A 108 -0.36 14.81 5.88
CA LYS A 108 -0.28 16.03 5.07
C LYS A 108 -1.47 16.96 5.28
N LYS A 109 -2.68 16.40 5.43
CA LYS A 109 -3.90 17.17 5.72
C LYS A 109 -3.88 17.78 7.13
N ASP A 110 -3.30 17.07 8.10
CA ASP A 110 -3.18 17.56 9.48
C ASP A 110 -2.11 18.66 9.60
N ILE A 111 -1.04 18.61 8.78
CA ILE A 111 -0.01 19.66 8.70
C ILE A 111 -0.56 20.92 8.00
N ILE A 112 -1.29 20.75 6.90
CA ILE A 112 -1.94 21.86 6.18
C ILE A 112 -3.24 22.20 6.89
N ASN A 113 -3.13 22.85 8.05
CA ASN A 113 -4.30 23.43 8.72
C ASN A 113 -4.83 24.55 7.79
N PRO A 114 -6.11 24.54 7.37
CA PRO A 114 -6.64 25.51 6.40
C PRO A 114 -6.52 26.98 6.83
N ASN A 115 -6.21 27.22 8.11
CA ASN A 115 -6.02 28.55 8.69
C ASN A 115 -4.55 29.01 8.69
N ILE A 116 -3.59 28.22 8.17
CA ILE A 116 -2.17 28.59 8.11
C ILE A 116 -1.77 28.83 6.66
N ILE A 117 -1.32 30.04 6.35
CA ILE A 117 -0.76 30.41 5.04
C ILE A 117 0.76 30.27 5.14
N GLU A 118 1.32 29.23 4.52
CA GLU A 118 2.77 29.07 4.39
C GLU A 118 3.27 29.74 3.10
N GLY A 119 4.49 30.31 3.14
CA GLY A 119 5.11 30.98 1.99
C GLY A 119 4.86 32.49 1.88
N VAL A 120 4.37 33.13 2.94
CA VAL A 120 4.21 34.60 2.95
C VAL A 120 5.57 35.25 3.21
N THR A 121 6.07 35.98 2.22
CA THR A 121 7.23 36.86 2.40
C THR A 121 6.70 38.21 2.88
N PHE A 122 7.04 38.62 4.11
CA PHE A 122 6.68 39.94 4.63
C PHE A 122 7.93 40.80 4.77
N SER A 123 7.86 42.05 4.31
CA SER A 123 8.87 43.07 4.59
C SER A 123 8.36 43.93 5.75
N ILE A 124 9.07 43.91 6.87
CA ILE A 124 8.83 44.87 7.95
C ILE A 124 9.46 46.19 7.50
N LYS A 125 8.67 47.26 7.43
CA LYS A 125 9.21 48.62 7.37
C LYS A 125 9.40 49.08 8.80
N ASP A 126 10.63 49.40 9.17
CA ASP A 126 10.89 50.14 10.39
C ASP A 126 10.44 51.59 10.15
N GLU A 127 9.54 52.10 10.99
CA GLU A 127 9.14 53.52 10.98
C GLU A 127 10.29 54.35 11.58
N GLU A 128 10.94 55.18 10.74
CA GLU A 128 11.83 56.28 11.18
C GLU A 128 11.02 57.46 11.74
#